data_AF-F4RU08-F1
#
_entry.id   AF-F4RU08-F1
#
_cell.length_a   1.000
_cell.length_b   1.000
_cell.length_c   1.000
_cell.angle_alpha   90.00
_cell.angle_beta   90.00
_cell.angle_gamma   90.00
#
_symmetry.space_group_name_H-M   'P 1'
#
loop_
_entity.id
_entity.type
_entity.pdbx_description
1 polymer ?
#
loop_
_entity_poly.entity_id
_entity_poly.type
_entity_poly.pdbx_seq_one_letter_code
_entity_poly.pdbx_strand_id
1 'polypeptide(L)'
;MSWKLLASPILYLALVFLLVGDLGSHISANAYDIECTLSWHPPFTPNGPAQCMVAEIPNSKKGKHDGKPQQVYECSWCGRGDGKPSSCYDCLNGNDEPVTGPGGSWDCPAGVDVWPKLGAYQFVCSRFEQGQQVDYFCKRRHLNGACPSDKCKQIE
;
A
#
# COMPACT_ATOMS: atom_id res chain seq x y z
N MET A 1 -20.76 -24.18 -45.25
CA MET A 1 -21.11 -23.03 -44.38
C MET A 1 -19.82 -22.29 -44.08
N SER A 2 -19.63 -21.11 -44.68
CA SER A 2 -18.40 -20.33 -44.62
C SER A 2 -18.39 -19.50 -43.33
N TRP A 3 -17.56 -19.88 -42.36
CA TRP A 3 -17.24 -19.04 -41.20
C TRP A 3 -16.33 -17.90 -41.64
N LYS A 4 -16.90 -16.91 -42.32
CA LYS A 4 -16.36 -15.55 -42.37
C LYS A 4 -17.01 -14.76 -41.24
N LEU A 5 -16.73 -15.16 -40.00
CA LEU A 5 -17.00 -14.34 -38.83
C LEU A 5 -16.05 -13.16 -38.89
N LEU A 6 -16.55 -12.07 -39.48
CA LEU A 6 -16.36 -10.68 -39.06
C LEU A 6 -15.23 -10.48 -38.04
N ALA A 7 -13.98 -10.58 -38.51
CA ALA A 7 -12.81 -10.00 -37.86
C ALA A 7 -12.89 -8.48 -38.07
N SER A 8 -13.87 -7.84 -37.40
CA SER A 8 -14.05 -6.40 -37.47
C SER A 8 -12.83 -5.76 -36.81
N PRO A 9 -12.05 -4.92 -37.51
CA PRO A 9 -10.88 -4.25 -36.92
C PRO A 9 -11.26 -3.40 -35.70
N ILE A 10 -12.53 -2.99 -35.60
CA ILE A 10 -13.10 -2.28 -34.46
C ILE A 10 -13.10 -3.16 -33.20
N LEU A 11 -13.38 -4.46 -33.32
CA LEU A 11 -13.32 -5.40 -32.20
C LEU A 11 -11.89 -5.57 -31.70
N TYR A 12 -10.90 -5.65 -32.60
CA TYR A 12 -9.49 -5.72 -32.23
C TYR A 12 -9.02 -4.43 -31.54
N LEU A 13 -9.40 -3.27 -32.05
CA LEU A 13 -9.06 -1.98 -31.43
C LEU A 13 -9.72 -1.85 -30.06
N ALA A 14 -10.99 -2.22 -29.92
CA ALA A 14 -11.67 -2.22 -28.62
C ALA A 14 -10.99 -3.17 -27.62
N LEU A 15 -10.55 -4.35 -28.06
CA LEU A 15 -9.82 -5.30 -27.22
C LEU A 15 -8.44 -4.77 -26.80
N VAL A 16 -7.73 -4.08 -27.68
CA VAL A 16 -6.45 -3.41 -27.35
C VAL A 16 -6.68 -2.26 -26.37
N PHE A 17 -7.71 -1.44 -26.54
CA PHE A 17 -8.04 -0.38 -25.59
C PHE A 17 -8.50 -0.92 -24.23
N LEU A 18 -9.25 -2.02 -24.20
CA LEU A 18 -9.63 -2.70 -22.95
C LEU A 18 -8.41 -3.32 -22.28
N LEU A 19 -7.51 -3.98 -23.02
CA LEU A 19 -6.29 -4.55 -22.45
C LEU A 19 -5.35 -3.46 -21.95
N VAL A 20 -5.10 -2.39 -22.71
CA VAL A 20 -4.22 -1.28 -22.30
C VAL A 20 -4.84 -0.45 -21.17
N GLY A 21 -6.17 -0.28 -21.17
CA GLY A 21 -6.89 0.46 -20.13
C GLY A 21 -6.98 -0.30 -18.79
N ASP A 22 -7.20 -1.61 -18.85
CA ASP A 22 -7.31 -2.49 -17.66
C ASP A 22 -5.92 -2.80 -17.06
N LEU A 23 -4.89 -2.93 -17.90
CA LEU A 23 -3.49 -3.01 -17.46
C LEU A 23 -2.99 -1.66 -16.90
N GLY A 24 -3.49 -0.53 -17.39
CA GLY A 24 -3.10 0.81 -16.92
C GLY A 24 -3.60 1.18 -15.52
N SER A 25 -4.56 0.45 -14.96
CA SER A 25 -5.16 0.75 -13.65
C SER A 25 -4.61 -0.10 -12.49
N HIS A 26 -3.84 -1.16 -12.78
CA HIS A 26 -3.29 -2.07 -11.77
C HIS A 26 -1.81 -2.46 -11.93
N ILE A 27 -1.11 -2.08 -13.00
CA ILE A 27 0.33 -2.36 -13.14
C ILE A 27 1.17 -1.24 -12.53
N SER A 28 1.29 -1.25 -11.22
CA SER A 28 2.53 -0.82 -10.57
C SER A 28 2.80 -1.58 -9.27
N ALA A 29 2.13 -2.72 -9.08
CA ALA A 29 2.63 -3.75 -8.18
C ALA A 29 3.57 -4.61 -9.03
N ASN A 30 4.87 -4.40 -8.92
CA ASN A 30 5.80 -5.44 -9.33
C ASN A 30 5.36 -6.71 -8.59
N ALA A 31 5.08 -7.80 -9.31
CA ALA A 31 4.55 -9.03 -8.73
C ALA A 31 5.48 -9.64 -7.67
N TYR A 32 6.72 -9.16 -7.60
CA TYR A 32 7.73 -9.54 -6.62
C TYR A 32 7.89 -8.54 -5.48
N ASP A 33 7.06 -7.49 -5.38
CA ASP A 33 7.12 -6.59 -4.24
C ASP A 33 6.25 -7.10 -3.08
N ILE A 34 6.81 -7.05 -1.88
CA ILE A 34 6.11 -7.24 -0.62
C ILE A 34 5.33 -5.96 -0.33
N GLU A 35 4.01 -6.04 -0.31
CA GLU A 35 3.14 -4.93 0.04
C GLU A 35 2.95 -4.88 1.57
N CYS A 36 3.44 -3.82 2.21
CA CYS A 36 3.50 -3.67 3.65
C CYS A 36 2.12 -3.30 4.23
N THR A 37 1.24 -4.29 4.40
CA THR A 37 -0.19 -4.08 4.74
C THR A 37 -0.46 -3.71 6.20
N LEU A 38 0.43 -4.05 7.14
CA LEU A 38 0.27 -3.73 8.57
C LEU A 38 1.04 -2.50 8.99
N SER A 39 2.34 -2.49 8.70
CA SER A 39 3.17 -1.32 8.97
C SER A 39 4.32 -1.21 7.98
N TRP A 40 4.82 0.00 7.83
CA TRP A 40 5.99 0.31 7.03
C TRP A 40 6.75 1.46 7.68
N HIS A 41 8.06 1.33 7.79
CA HIS A 41 8.95 2.38 8.28
C HIS A 41 10.19 2.51 7.41
N PRO A 42 10.64 3.75 7.15
CA PRO A 42 11.95 3.98 6.55
C PRO A 42 13.07 3.55 7.52
N PRO A 43 14.31 3.40 7.03
CA PRO A 43 15.46 3.17 7.88
C PRO A 43 15.63 4.25 8.96
N PHE A 44 15.85 3.83 10.22
CA PHE A 44 16.19 4.75 11.32
C PHE A 44 17.56 5.43 11.15
N THR A 45 18.47 4.78 10.43
CA THR A 45 19.77 5.33 10.07
C THR A 45 19.93 5.30 8.55
N PRO A 46 20.76 6.17 7.95
CA PRO A 46 20.91 6.22 6.49
C PRO A 46 21.31 4.89 5.83
N ASN A 47 21.95 3.99 6.58
CA ASN A 47 22.40 2.68 6.11
C ASN A 47 21.64 1.52 6.77
N GLY A 48 20.58 1.81 7.55
CA GLY A 48 19.78 0.80 8.24
C GLY A 48 18.79 0.11 7.29
N PRO A 49 18.19 -1.01 7.73
CA PRO A 49 17.08 -1.61 7.00
C PRO A 49 15.79 -0.81 7.19
N ALA A 50 14.99 -0.73 6.13
CA ALA A 50 13.59 -0.38 6.22
C ALA A 50 12.82 -1.56 6.84
N GLN A 51 11.70 -1.27 7.51
CA GLN A 51 10.85 -2.30 8.11
C GLN A 51 9.51 -2.36 7.37
N CYS A 52 9.07 -3.57 7.09
CA CYS A 52 7.80 -3.85 6.42
C CYS A 52 7.11 -4.99 7.15
N MET A 53 5.86 -4.76 7.59
CA MET A 53 5.05 -5.79 8.22
C MET A 53 3.81 -6.08 7.37
N VAL A 54 3.52 -7.36 7.21
CA VAL A 54 2.35 -7.84 6.49
C VAL A 54 1.48 -8.69 7.40
N ALA A 55 0.16 -8.52 7.29
CA ALA A 55 -0.77 -9.50 7.82
C ALA A 55 -0.96 -10.57 6.74
N GLU A 56 -0.75 -11.84 7.08
CA GLU A 56 -1.08 -12.91 6.14
C GLU A 56 -2.59 -12.82 5.79
N ILE A 57 -2.94 -12.67 4.52
CA ILE A 57 -4.32 -12.92 4.07
C ILE A 57 -4.34 -14.40 3.72
N PRO A 58 -4.95 -15.29 4.53
CA PRO A 58 -4.97 -16.69 4.17
C PRO A 58 -5.71 -16.82 2.85
N ASN A 59 -5.01 -17.33 1.85
CA ASN A 59 -5.64 -17.92 0.69
C ASN A 59 -6.46 -19.09 1.21
N SER A 60 -7.76 -18.85 1.35
CA SER A 60 -8.84 -19.79 1.71
C SER A 60 -9.51 -19.52 3.06
N LYS A 61 -10.84 -19.47 2.94
CA LYS A 61 -11.88 -19.62 3.96
C LYS A 61 -12.21 -18.38 4.80
N LYS A 62 -13.20 -17.66 4.26
CA LYS A 62 -14.34 -17.03 4.94
C LYS A 62 -14.32 -17.22 6.48
N GLY A 63 -14.09 -16.12 7.20
CA GLY A 63 -14.92 -15.84 8.37
C GLY A 63 -14.34 -16.08 9.76
N LYS A 64 -13.02 -16.05 9.99
CA LYS A 64 -12.49 -15.90 11.36
C LYS A 64 -11.32 -14.91 11.44
N HIS A 65 -11.51 -13.88 12.28
CA HIS A 65 -10.48 -12.93 12.74
C HIS A 65 -9.67 -13.56 13.90
N ASP A 66 -9.10 -14.74 13.68
CA ASP A 66 -8.29 -15.41 14.71
C ASP A 66 -6.82 -15.14 14.41
N GLY A 67 -6.20 -14.25 15.19
CA GLY A 67 -4.75 -14.07 15.39
C GLY A 67 -3.82 -14.53 14.27
N LYS A 68 -3.84 -13.84 13.12
CA LYS A 68 -2.99 -14.19 11.97
C LYS A 68 -1.52 -13.90 12.28
N PRO A 69 -0.58 -14.76 11.86
CA PRO A 69 0.84 -14.48 12.03
C PRO A 69 1.19 -13.20 11.24
N GLN A 70 1.82 -12.27 11.93
CA GLN A 70 2.42 -11.10 11.30
C GLN A 70 3.78 -11.53 10.78
N GLN A 71 4.08 -11.24 9.52
CA GLN A 71 5.42 -11.45 8.99
C GLN A 71 6.11 -10.10 8.95
N VAL A 72 7.29 -10.03 9.57
CA VAL A 72 8.11 -8.83 9.63
C VAL A 72 9.28 -9.03 8.68
N TYR A 73 9.58 -8.00 7.89
CA TYR A 73 10.68 -7.98 6.94
C TYR A 73 11.59 -6.79 7.23
N GLU A 74 12.89 -7.06 7.19
CA GLU A 74 13.92 -6.03 7.08
C GLU A 74 14.39 -5.96 5.63
N CYS A 75 14.31 -4.77 5.04
CA CYS A 75 14.62 -4.57 3.64
C CYS A 75 15.74 -3.54 3.47
N SER A 76 16.73 -3.81 2.62
CA SER A 76 17.76 -2.83 2.30
C SER A 76 17.21 -1.64 1.51
N TRP A 77 16.07 -1.82 0.85
CA TRP A 77 15.36 -0.78 0.13
C TRP A 77 13.86 -1.07 0.10
N CYS A 78 13.07 -0.01 0.25
CA CYS A 78 11.63 -0.02 0.04
C CYS A 78 11.25 1.23 -0.77
N GLY A 79 10.32 1.05 -1.70
CA GLY A 79 9.81 2.10 -2.56
C GLY A 79 8.84 1.49 -3.56
N ARG A 80 7.73 2.17 -3.80
CA ARG A 80 6.76 1.71 -4.80
C ARG A 80 7.30 1.94 -6.20
N GLY A 81 7.02 1.01 -7.12
CA GLY A 81 7.40 1.14 -8.52
C GLY A 81 6.80 2.35 -9.25
N ASP A 82 5.70 2.91 -8.73
CA ASP A 82 5.09 4.16 -9.22
C ASP A 82 5.72 5.44 -8.64
N GLY A 83 6.74 5.31 -7.77
CA GLY A 83 7.43 6.43 -7.14
C GLY A 83 6.59 7.19 -6.11
N LYS A 84 5.36 6.74 -5.80
CA LYS A 84 4.50 7.40 -4.81
C LYS A 84 4.90 6.95 -3.40
N PRO A 85 4.74 7.81 -2.38
CA PRO A 85 4.87 7.38 -0.99
C PRO A 85 3.65 6.53 -0.59
N SER A 86 3.77 5.85 0.55
CA SER A 86 2.61 5.35 1.26
C SER A 86 1.68 6.52 1.61
N SER A 87 0.39 6.26 1.69
CA SER A 87 -0.60 7.30 2.01
C SER A 87 -1.85 6.73 2.67
N CYS A 88 -2.56 7.57 3.42
CA CYS A 88 -3.82 7.26 4.08
C CYS A 88 -4.91 8.26 3.71
N TYR A 89 -6.16 7.94 3.98
CA TYR A 89 -7.33 8.77 3.70
C TYR A 89 -8.00 9.28 5.00
N ASP A 90 -8.62 10.45 4.91
CA ASP A 90 -9.46 11.02 5.98
C ASP A 90 -8.71 11.15 7.31
N CYS A 91 -7.56 11.84 7.26
CA CYS A 91 -6.64 12.00 8.38
C CYS A 91 -6.96 13.21 9.27
N LEU A 92 -6.70 13.04 10.57
CA LEU A 92 -6.74 14.04 11.62
C LEU A 92 -5.33 14.28 12.19
N ASN A 93 -5.09 15.48 12.72
CA ASN A 93 -3.91 15.78 13.54
C ASN A 93 -4.10 15.29 14.99
N GLY A 94 -3.10 15.54 15.85
CA GLY A 94 -3.15 15.19 17.27
C GLY A 94 -4.20 15.93 18.12
N ASN A 95 -4.89 16.93 17.57
CA ASN A 95 -5.98 17.66 18.20
C ASN A 95 -7.36 17.25 17.64
N ASP A 96 -7.45 16.12 16.93
CA ASP A 96 -8.64 15.63 16.24
C ASP A 96 -9.18 16.56 15.13
N GLU A 97 -8.34 17.47 14.62
CA GLU A 97 -8.72 18.37 13.53
C GLU A 97 -8.43 17.73 12.17
N PRO A 98 -9.37 17.78 11.21
CA PRO A 98 -9.13 17.24 9.87
C PRO A 98 -8.01 17.99 9.14
N VAL A 99 -7.01 17.23 8.68
CA VAL A 99 -5.95 17.75 7.80
C VAL A 99 -6.17 17.41 6.34
N THR A 100 -7.16 16.56 6.06
CA THR A 100 -7.65 16.24 4.72
C THR A 100 -9.15 16.50 4.64
N GLY A 101 -9.65 16.85 3.46
CA GLY A 101 -11.08 16.84 3.19
C GLY A 101 -11.64 15.41 3.12
N PRO A 102 -12.97 15.24 3.08
CA PRO A 102 -13.59 13.93 2.91
C PRO A 102 -13.11 13.21 1.64
N GLY A 103 -12.60 11.98 1.81
CA GLY A 103 -11.98 11.19 0.74
C GLY A 103 -10.59 11.66 0.32
N GLY A 104 -10.03 12.68 0.98
CA GLY A 104 -8.71 13.24 0.70
C GLY A 104 -7.59 12.33 1.20
N SER A 105 -6.56 12.13 0.36
CA SER A 105 -5.38 11.35 0.71
C SER A 105 -4.28 12.22 1.31
N TRP A 106 -3.50 11.64 2.22
CA TRP A 106 -2.35 12.25 2.87
C TRP A 106 -1.15 11.32 2.77
N ASP A 107 -0.04 11.83 2.25
CA ASP A 107 1.20 11.06 2.15
C ASP A 107 1.82 10.81 3.53
N CYS A 108 2.40 9.63 3.72
CA CYS A 108 2.96 9.17 4.98
C CYS A 108 4.44 8.75 4.81
N PRO A 109 5.33 9.64 4.32
CA PRO A 109 6.69 9.28 3.96
C PRO A 109 7.58 8.85 5.14
N ALA A 110 7.17 9.12 6.39
CA ALA A 110 7.92 8.71 7.57
C ALA A 110 7.43 7.38 8.17
N GLY A 111 6.33 6.82 7.67
CA GLY A 111 5.84 5.53 8.12
C GLY A 111 4.32 5.42 8.11
N VAL A 112 3.84 4.19 8.17
CA VAL A 112 2.43 3.89 8.43
C VAL A 112 2.33 2.75 9.42
N ASP A 113 1.47 2.88 10.42
CA ASP A 113 1.14 1.84 11.39
C ASP A 113 -0.36 1.56 11.44
N VAL A 114 -0.71 0.40 11.99
CA VAL A 114 -2.10 0.03 12.30
C VAL A 114 -2.25 -0.19 13.80
N TRP A 115 -3.02 0.67 14.47
CA TRP A 115 -3.36 0.60 15.89
C TRP A 115 -4.88 0.45 16.06
N PRO A 116 -5.40 -0.80 16.09
CA PRO A 116 -6.84 -1.08 16.15
C PRO A 116 -7.56 -0.44 17.36
N LYS A 117 -6.82 -0.19 18.45
CA LYS A 117 -7.34 0.47 19.67
C LYS A 117 -7.89 1.89 19.44
N LEU A 118 -7.53 2.54 18.33
CA LEU A 118 -8.02 3.87 17.96
C LEU A 118 -9.37 3.84 17.21
N GLY A 119 -9.97 2.65 17.05
CA GLY A 119 -11.29 2.49 16.46
C GLY A 119 -11.33 2.94 15.00
N ALA A 120 -12.17 3.95 14.70
CA ALA A 120 -12.36 4.41 13.32
C ALA A 120 -11.08 5.00 12.70
N TYR A 121 -10.15 5.51 13.50
CA TYR A 121 -8.90 6.14 13.05
C TYR A 121 -7.68 5.27 13.38
N GLN A 122 -7.79 3.98 13.07
CA GLN A 122 -6.78 2.97 13.39
C GLN A 122 -5.48 3.05 12.58
N PHE A 123 -5.39 3.87 11.54
CA PHE A 123 -4.17 3.99 10.74
C PHE A 123 -3.39 5.21 11.19
N VAL A 124 -2.15 5.00 11.62
CA VAL A 124 -1.24 6.10 11.97
C VAL A 124 -0.38 6.40 10.75
N CYS A 125 -0.46 7.62 10.26
CA CYS A 125 0.32 8.13 9.15
C CYS A 125 1.39 9.06 9.69
N SER A 126 2.66 8.65 9.58
CA SER A 126 3.78 9.43 10.09
C SER A 126 4.40 10.26 8.96
N ARG A 127 4.74 11.51 9.26
CA ARG A 127 5.39 12.46 8.33
C ARG A 127 6.56 13.15 8.98
N PHE A 128 7.49 13.67 8.17
CA PHE A 128 8.54 14.56 8.65
C PHE A 128 8.11 16.02 8.49
N GLU A 129 8.01 16.74 9.61
CA GLU A 129 7.71 18.17 9.66
C GLU A 129 8.83 18.87 10.41
N GLN A 130 9.48 19.84 9.75
CA GLN A 130 10.64 20.54 10.32
C GLN A 130 11.73 19.58 10.83
N GLY A 131 11.88 18.41 10.20
CA GLY A 131 12.85 17.37 10.58
C GLY A 131 12.40 16.47 11.73
N GLN A 132 11.20 16.64 12.27
CA GLN A 132 10.63 15.79 13.32
C GLN A 132 9.54 14.89 12.75
N GLN A 133 9.46 13.66 13.25
CA GLN A 133 8.36 12.76 12.92
C GLN A 133 7.10 13.21 13.67
N VAL A 134 6.02 13.43 12.93
CA VAL A 134 4.69 13.80 13.43
C VAL A 134 3.68 12.80 12.93
N ASP A 135 2.79 12.38 13.83
CA ASP A 135 1.78 11.36 13.57
C ASP A 135 0.39 11.97 13.32
N TYR A 136 -0.30 11.38 12.36
CA TYR A 136 -1.66 11.69 11.96
C TYR A 136 -2.53 10.44 12.04
N PHE A 137 -3.78 10.58 12.43
CA PHE A 137 -4.70 9.46 12.62
C PHE A 137 -5.73 9.41 11.50
N CYS A 138 -5.81 8.30 10.78
CA CYS A 138 -6.54 8.18 9.52
C CYS A 138 -7.51 7.01 9.54
N LYS A 139 -8.60 7.12 8.76
CA LYS A 139 -9.66 6.10 8.73
C LYS A 139 -9.35 4.88 7.88
N ARG A 140 -8.61 5.09 6.79
CA ARG A 140 -8.34 4.07 5.76
C ARG A 140 -6.96 4.27 5.17
N ARG A 141 -6.35 3.18 4.70
CA ARG A 141 -5.19 3.28 3.82
C ARG A 141 -5.60 3.68 2.40
N HIS A 142 -4.68 4.37 1.73
CA HIS A 142 -4.76 4.65 0.30
C HIS A 142 -3.71 3.82 -0.45
N LEU A 143 -2.43 4.11 -0.23
CA LEU A 143 -1.32 3.38 -0.84
C LEU A 143 -0.45 2.75 0.25
N ASN A 144 -0.19 1.46 0.13
CA ASN A 144 0.76 0.77 0.99
C ASN A 144 2.19 1.00 0.51
N GLY A 145 3.15 1.01 1.45
CA GLY A 145 4.55 0.84 1.12
C GLY A 145 4.77 -0.50 0.41
N ALA A 146 5.75 -0.54 -0.49
CA ALA A 146 6.12 -1.74 -1.22
C ALA A 146 7.65 -1.91 -1.14
N CYS A 147 8.11 -3.14 -0.97
CA CYS A 147 9.54 -3.46 -0.90
C CYS A 147 9.84 -4.66 -1.80
N PRO A 148 10.84 -4.60 -2.70
CA PRO A 148 11.20 -5.73 -3.54
C PRO A 148 11.62 -6.94 -2.71
N SER A 149 11.03 -8.10 -2.99
CA SER A 149 11.27 -9.31 -2.20
C SER A 149 12.75 -9.75 -2.19
N ASP A 150 13.50 -9.46 -3.26
CA ASP A 150 14.93 -9.78 -3.37
C ASP A 150 15.82 -8.88 -2.50
N LYS A 151 15.27 -7.78 -1.97
CA LYS A 151 15.94 -6.84 -1.06
C LYS A 151 15.51 -7.01 0.39
N CYS A 152 14.61 -7.95 0.66
CA CYS A 152 14.02 -8.15 1.97
C CYS A 152 14.42 -9.49 2.57
N LYS A 153 14.59 -9.50 3.88
CA LYS A 153 14.79 -10.69 4.69
C LYS A 153 13.67 -10.75 5.72
N GLN A 154 12.92 -11.84 5.73
CA GLN A 154 11.95 -12.09 6.80
C GLN A 154 12.69 -12.29 8.13
N ILE A 155 12.19 -11.66 9.19
CA ILE A 155 12.68 -11.78 10.55
C ILE A 155 11.56 -12.31 11.46
N GLU A 156 11.96 -13.04 12.50
CA GLU A 156 11.06 -13.64 13.50
C GLU A 156 10.81 -12.70 14.69
#